data_AF-A0A183F3M3-F1
#
_entry.id   AF-A0A183F3M3-F1
#
_cell.length_a   1.000
_cell.length_b   1.000
_cell.length_c   1.000
_cell.angle_alpha   90.00
_cell.angle_beta   90.00
_cell.angle_gamma   90.00
#
_symmetry.space_group_name_H-M   'P 1'
#
loop_
_entity.id
_entity.type
_entity.pdbx_description
1 polymer ?
#
loop_
_entity_poly.entity_id
_entity_poly.type
_entity_poly.pdbx_seq_one_letter_code
_entity_poly.pdbx_strand_id
1 'polypeptide(L)'
;MLYFSCLKTLTDACGKNYYHITKGEHVCAMCYDELWKYGHTYTQQFADWKAVWCKMSRCFPTPRFFVQDQLLPYWLECAHCHKFRKLDLEPMVVITTDDVKNFRCTDCALPENKLAADARHSNWILSASVAPLLHNSPSLYYLRDHYYLDEVGVSPAVANYTCEEKLPSSSFMAPFHIPEEPMAFCVRPDVMEHDELKRFPQYSAEPIIYLGLRNLVITLWNMNPFEYLTFDHCKNHLISRGLCRVWQTQELRKIYEYLNVKCIVNIGLLTIHAPLESRAKRASNVLIIGAGISGLAAARQLRSFGTKVTLLEAKDHPGGRMQDDLSLGIPVGCGAQLITGMMNNPIVVMCHQANIPYRPLHRECAMMDSALGKVMNHKVCAVIERCLGIA
;
A
#
# COMPACT_ATOMS: atom_id res chain seq x y z
N MET A 1 -19.19 36.13 -22.06
CA MET A 1 -18.75 35.54 -20.78
C MET A 1 -19.81 34.53 -20.33
N LEU A 2 -19.74 33.29 -20.83
CA LEU A 2 -20.60 32.22 -20.34
C LEU A 2 -20.15 31.88 -18.92
N TYR A 3 -21.07 31.93 -17.96
CA TYR A 3 -20.79 31.63 -16.56
C TYR A 3 -20.42 30.14 -16.43
N PHE A 4 -19.13 29.88 -16.21
CA PHE A 4 -18.47 28.58 -16.02
C PHE A 4 -18.80 27.90 -14.68
N SER A 5 -19.97 28.16 -14.08
CA SER A 5 -20.30 27.60 -12.76
C SER A 5 -20.41 26.08 -12.79
N CYS A 6 -20.96 25.45 -13.85
CA CYS A 6 -21.25 24.01 -13.86
C CYS A 6 -20.01 23.09 -13.87
N LEU A 7 -18.86 23.52 -14.42
CA LEU A 7 -17.59 22.77 -14.29
C LEU A 7 -17.00 22.87 -12.88
N LYS A 8 -17.31 23.95 -12.14
CA LYS A 8 -16.85 24.20 -10.76
C LYS A 8 -17.83 23.64 -9.71
N THR A 9 -19.12 23.55 -10.03
CA THR A 9 -20.18 22.94 -9.24
C THR A 9 -20.84 21.82 -10.04
N LEU A 10 -20.20 20.64 -10.03
CA LEU A 10 -20.72 19.37 -10.58
C LEU A 10 -22.02 18.88 -9.92
N THR A 11 -22.63 19.73 -9.09
CA THR A 11 -23.83 19.52 -8.27
C THR A 11 -24.98 20.46 -8.64
N ASP A 12 -24.72 21.60 -9.31
CA ASP A 12 -25.73 22.65 -9.56
C ASP A 12 -26.06 22.75 -11.06
N ALA A 13 -27.14 22.07 -11.41
CA ALA A 13 -27.59 21.81 -12.75
C ALA A 13 -28.60 22.88 -13.25
N CYS A 14 -28.22 23.68 -14.26
CA CYS A 14 -29.15 24.48 -15.07
C CYS A 14 -29.09 23.99 -16.54
N GLY A 15 -29.98 23.08 -16.95
CA GLY A 15 -30.01 22.49 -18.30
C GLY A 15 -30.70 21.11 -18.39
N LYS A 16 -30.94 20.58 -19.60
CA LYS A 16 -31.76 19.37 -19.82
C LYS A 16 -31.01 18.05 -20.11
N ASN A 17 -29.67 18.06 -20.31
CA ASN A 17 -28.87 16.84 -20.56
C ASN A 17 -27.58 16.83 -19.73
N TYR A 18 -27.30 15.70 -19.06
CA TYR A 18 -26.15 15.51 -18.17
C TYR A 18 -25.39 14.21 -18.46
N TYR A 19 -24.07 14.28 -18.35
CA TYR A 19 -23.17 13.14 -18.32
C TYR A 19 -22.91 12.76 -16.86
N HIS A 20 -23.34 11.56 -16.50
CA HIS A 20 -23.13 10.97 -15.18
C HIS A 20 -21.66 10.58 -14.95
N ILE A 21 -21.10 10.95 -13.80
CA ILE A 21 -19.76 10.55 -13.35
C ILE A 21 -19.85 9.61 -12.15
N THR A 22 -20.49 10.06 -11.07
CA THR A 22 -20.83 9.28 -9.87
C THR A 22 -22.18 9.77 -9.31
N LYS A 23 -22.78 9.03 -8.36
CA LYS A 23 -23.98 9.51 -7.66
C LYS A 23 -23.65 10.78 -6.87
N GLY A 24 -24.12 11.92 -7.40
CA GLY A 24 -23.88 13.25 -6.82
C GLY A 24 -22.95 14.13 -7.65
N GLU A 25 -22.34 13.61 -8.72
CA GLU A 25 -21.40 14.34 -9.57
C GLU A 25 -21.76 14.13 -11.06
N HIS A 26 -22.13 15.23 -11.73
CA HIS A 26 -22.56 15.23 -13.12
C HIS A 26 -21.94 16.41 -13.89
N VAL A 27 -21.73 16.23 -15.18
CA VAL A 27 -21.27 17.30 -16.09
C VAL A 27 -22.39 17.63 -17.07
N CYS A 28 -22.76 18.90 -17.25
CA CYS A 28 -23.76 19.26 -18.26
C CYS A 28 -23.21 19.03 -19.68
N ALA A 29 -24.10 18.81 -20.64
CA ALA A 29 -23.67 18.49 -22.01
C ALA A 29 -22.79 19.57 -22.66
N MET A 30 -23.08 20.85 -22.43
CA MET A 30 -22.26 21.95 -22.94
C MET A 30 -20.83 21.89 -22.40
N CYS A 31 -20.68 21.77 -21.07
CA CYS A 31 -19.37 21.68 -20.44
C CYS A 31 -18.61 20.41 -20.85
N TYR A 32 -19.30 19.30 -21.06
CA TYR A 32 -18.69 18.05 -21.53
C TYR A 32 -18.15 18.19 -22.96
N ASP A 33 -18.89 18.87 -23.83
CA ASP A 33 -18.49 19.16 -25.21
C ASP A 33 -17.26 20.07 -25.30
N GLU A 34 -17.16 21.06 -24.40
CA GLU A 34 -15.99 21.97 -24.29
C GLU A 34 -14.67 21.24 -23.99
N LEU A 35 -14.72 20.00 -23.48
CA LEU A 35 -13.51 19.26 -23.09
C LEU A 35 -12.76 18.68 -24.29
N TRP A 36 -13.47 18.26 -25.34
CA TRP A 36 -12.88 17.41 -26.38
C TRP A 36 -13.27 17.77 -27.81
N LYS A 37 -14.32 18.59 -28.03
CA LYS A 37 -14.68 19.04 -29.38
C LYS A 37 -13.65 20.07 -29.88
N TYR A 38 -13.32 20.00 -31.16
CA TYR A 38 -12.32 20.88 -31.77
C TYR A 38 -12.70 22.36 -31.64
N GLY A 39 -11.71 23.22 -31.33
CA GLY A 39 -11.88 24.67 -31.22
C GLY A 39 -12.30 25.18 -29.84
N HIS A 40 -12.45 24.30 -28.85
CA HIS A 40 -12.85 24.64 -27.49
C HIS A 40 -11.66 24.79 -26.51
N THR A 41 -11.88 25.49 -25.40
CA THR A 41 -10.82 25.96 -24.49
C THR A 41 -10.01 24.84 -23.82
N TYR A 42 -10.63 23.70 -23.50
CA TYR A 42 -9.97 22.60 -22.79
C TYR A 42 -9.45 21.49 -23.70
N THR A 43 -9.65 21.62 -25.02
CA THR A 43 -9.29 20.59 -26.01
C THR A 43 -7.80 20.28 -25.98
N GLN A 44 -6.95 21.29 -25.81
CA GLN A 44 -5.50 21.11 -25.77
C GLN A 44 -5.09 20.36 -24.50
N GLN A 45 -5.61 20.75 -23.34
CA GLN A 45 -5.33 20.09 -22.07
C GLN A 45 -5.81 18.64 -22.07
N PHE A 46 -6.97 18.36 -22.68
CA PHE A 46 -7.44 17.00 -22.87
C PHE A 46 -6.52 16.20 -23.81
N ALA A 47 -6.04 16.80 -24.90
CA ALA A 47 -5.11 16.16 -25.82
C ALA A 47 -3.74 15.86 -25.16
N ASP A 48 -3.21 16.80 -24.38
CA ASP A 48 -1.96 16.64 -23.64
C ASP A 48 -2.07 15.55 -22.57
N TRP A 49 -3.16 15.58 -21.78
CA TRP A 49 -3.48 14.53 -20.81
C TRP A 49 -3.59 13.17 -21.49
N LYS A 50 -4.31 13.09 -22.63
CA LYS A 50 -4.49 11.87 -23.40
C LYS A 50 -3.16 11.31 -23.91
N ALA A 51 -2.24 12.17 -24.34
CA ALA A 51 -0.92 11.77 -24.80
C ALA A 51 -0.08 11.13 -23.68
N VAL A 52 -0.20 11.61 -22.44
CA VAL A 52 0.44 10.99 -21.27
C VAL A 52 -0.26 9.68 -20.92
N TRP A 53 -1.59 9.69 -20.86
CA TRP A 53 -2.41 8.52 -20.53
C TRP A 53 -2.07 7.32 -21.42
N CYS A 54 -2.02 7.51 -22.74
CA CYS A 54 -1.73 6.44 -23.70
C CYS A 54 -0.33 5.81 -23.54
N LYS A 55 0.63 6.45 -22.85
CA LYS A 55 1.98 5.89 -22.66
C LYS A 55 2.03 4.86 -21.53
N MET A 56 1.20 5.03 -20.50
CA MET A 56 1.28 4.26 -19.25
C MET A 56 -0.06 3.70 -18.80
N SER A 57 -1.01 3.52 -19.72
CA SER A 57 -2.33 2.92 -19.48
C SER A 57 -2.74 1.94 -20.57
N ARG A 58 -3.53 0.93 -20.19
CA ARG A 58 -4.25 0.06 -21.14
C ARG A 58 -5.70 0.49 -21.40
N CYS A 59 -6.28 1.29 -20.51
CA CYS A 59 -7.63 1.81 -20.65
C CYS A 59 -7.72 2.92 -21.70
N PHE A 60 -8.79 2.90 -22.50
CA PHE A 60 -9.02 3.93 -23.51
C PHE A 60 -9.34 5.30 -22.85
N PRO A 61 -8.60 6.37 -23.18
CA PRO A 61 -8.79 7.69 -22.58
C PRO A 61 -10.09 8.35 -23.07
N THR A 62 -11.09 8.44 -22.19
CA THR A 62 -12.37 9.08 -22.45
C THR A 62 -12.48 10.43 -21.74
N PRO A 63 -13.37 11.35 -22.17
CA PRO A 63 -13.60 12.59 -21.42
C PRO A 63 -14.11 12.35 -19.99
N ARG A 64 -14.77 11.20 -19.71
CA ARG A 64 -15.14 10.83 -18.33
C ARG A 64 -13.93 10.57 -17.44
N PHE A 65 -12.92 9.86 -17.95
CA PHE A 65 -11.66 9.69 -17.23
C PHE A 65 -10.99 11.03 -16.97
N PHE A 66 -10.95 11.92 -17.98
CA PHE A 66 -10.39 13.26 -17.79
C PHE A 66 -11.15 14.07 -16.73
N VAL A 67 -12.49 14.03 -16.71
CA VAL A 67 -13.28 14.69 -15.65
C VAL A 67 -12.91 14.13 -14.28
N GLN A 68 -12.90 12.80 -14.13
CA GLN A 68 -12.56 12.13 -12.87
C GLN A 68 -11.13 12.46 -12.40
N ASP A 69 -10.17 12.47 -13.32
CA ASP A 69 -8.74 12.58 -13.04
C ASP A 69 -8.26 14.03 -12.89
N GLN A 70 -8.85 14.98 -13.62
CA GLN A 70 -8.35 16.35 -13.72
C GLN A 70 -9.30 17.43 -13.20
N LEU A 71 -10.62 17.18 -13.20
CA LEU A 71 -11.60 18.26 -13.03
C LEU A 71 -12.45 18.14 -11.75
N LEU A 72 -12.78 16.94 -11.28
CA LEU A 72 -13.55 16.76 -10.06
C LEU A 72 -12.87 17.48 -8.86
N PRO A 73 -13.64 18.07 -7.94
CA PRO A 73 -13.10 18.72 -6.75
C PRO A 73 -12.50 17.68 -5.80
N TYR A 74 -11.59 18.09 -4.92
CA TYR A 74 -11.14 17.20 -3.84
C TYR A 74 -12.14 17.25 -2.67
N TRP A 75 -12.30 16.12 -1.99
CA TRP A 75 -13.09 16.03 -0.76
C TRP A 75 -12.21 15.63 0.41
N LEU A 76 -11.97 16.57 1.33
CA LEU A 76 -11.03 16.41 2.44
C LEU A 76 -11.74 16.35 3.79
N GLU A 77 -11.25 15.49 4.68
CA GLU A 77 -11.75 15.37 6.05
C GLU A 77 -11.07 16.44 6.93
N CYS A 78 -11.84 17.29 7.59
CA CYS A 78 -11.29 18.31 8.48
C CYS A 78 -10.60 17.67 9.69
N ALA A 79 -9.35 18.04 9.95
CA ALA A 79 -8.55 17.52 11.07
C ALA A 79 -9.13 17.80 12.47
N HIS A 80 -10.05 18.77 12.62
CA HIS A 80 -10.68 19.11 13.89
C HIS A 80 -12.05 18.45 14.12
N CYS A 81 -12.98 18.57 13.17
CA CYS A 81 -14.36 18.07 13.32
C CYS A 81 -14.66 16.75 12.61
N HIS A 82 -13.71 16.20 11.85
CA HIS A 82 -13.86 14.94 11.11
C HIS A 82 -15.00 14.92 10.06
N LYS A 83 -15.49 16.10 9.66
CA LYS A 83 -16.46 16.27 8.57
C LYS A 83 -15.72 16.47 7.25
N PHE A 84 -16.21 15.83 6.19
CA PHE A 84 -15.74 16.04 4.83
C PHE A 84 -16.25 17.36 4.27
N ARG A 85 -15.34 18.08 3.60
CA ARG A 85 -15.62 19.32 2.89
C ARG A 85 -15.11 19.21 1.47
N LYS A 86 -15.87 19.79 0.56
CA LYS A 86 -15.43 20.04 -0.81
C LYS A 86 -14.36 21.11 -0.77
N LEU A 87 -13.22 20.84 -1.40
CA LEU A 87 -12.15 21.80 -1.63
C LEU A 87 -12.24 22.27 -3.08
N ASP A 88 -12.70 23.50 -3.25
CA ASP A 88 -12.83 24.15 -4.55
C ASP A 88 -11.49 24.78 -4.95
N LEU A 89 -10.72 24.04 -5.73
CA LEU A 89 -9.51 24.52 -6.40
C LEU A 89 -9.80 24.79 -7.87
N GLU A 90 -8.92 25.54 -8.52
CA GLU A 90 -8.93 25.63 -9.97
C GLU A 90 -8.69 24.24 -10.60
N PRO A 91 -9.24 23.97 -11.80
CA PRO A 91 -9.09 22.69 -12.48
C PRO A 91 -7.61 22.28 -12.63
N MET A 92 -7.33 20.97 -12.67
CA MET A 92 -5.99 20.40 -12.89
C MET A 92 -4.95 20.70 -11.79
N VAL A 93 -5.27 21.49 -10.76
CA VAL A 93 -4.40 21.68 -9.60
C VAL A 93 -4.36 20.39 -8.77
N VAL A 94 -3.18 19.83 -8.57
CA VAL A 94 -2.97 18.62 -7.78
C VAL A 94 -2.58 19.01 -6.36
N ILE A 95 -3.23 18.39 -5.37
CA ILE A 95 -2.91 18.60 -3.95
C ILE A 95 -1.82 17.63 -3.49
N THR A 96 -1.16 17.99 -2.39
CA THR A 96 -0.11 17.22 -1.74
C THR A 96 -0.64 16.47 -0.51
N THR A 97 0.16 15.54 0.01
CA THR A 97 -0.11 14.86 1.28
C THR A 97 -0.23 15.87 2.43
N ASP A 98 0.56 16.95 2.42
CA ASP A 98 0.52 17.98 3.45
C ASP A 98 -0.77 18.80 3.41
N ASP A 99 -1.30 19.07 2.22
CA ASP A 99 -2.62 19.72 2.06
C ASP A 99 -3.71 18.88 2.71
N VAL A 100 -3.68 17.56 2.51
CA VAL A 100 -4.64 16.62 3.11
C VAL A 100 -4.48 16.59 4.63
N LYS A 101 -3.25 16.41 5.12
CA LYS A 101 -2.93 16.27 6.55
C LYS A 101 -3.31 17.52 7.34
N ASN A 102 -3.06 18.70 6.77
CA ASN A 102 -3.24 19.98 7.47
C ASN A 102 -4.62 20.62 7.21
N PHE A 103 -5.48 19.98 6.42
CA PHE A 103 -6.78 20.53 6.07
C PHE A 103 -7.67 20.78 7.29
N ARG A 104 -8.16 22.03 7.40
CA ARG A 104 -9.13 22.47 8.40
C ARG A 104 -10.24 23.24 7.71
N CYS A 105 -11.49 22.94 8.05
CA CYS A 105 -12.61 23.68 7.53
C CYS A 105 -12.75 25.04 8.23
N THR A 106 -13.29 26.02 7.53
CA THR A 106 -13.53 27.38 8.04
C THR A 106 -14.49 27.39 9.23
N ASP A 107 -15.54 26.57 9.18
CA ASP A 107 -16.52 26.43 10.27
C ASP A 107 -16.85 24.95 10.54
N CYS A 108 -16.50 24.51 11.75
CA CYS A 108 -16.77 23.15 12.23
C CYS A 108 -18.22 22.94 12.67
N ALA A 109 -18.97 24.01 12.96
CA ALA A 109 -20.37 23.92 13.36
C ALA A 109 -21.27 23.51 12.20
N LEU A 110 -20.95 23.93 10.96
CA LEU A 110 -21.73 23.60 9.78
C LEU A 110 -21.93 22.08 9.63
N PRO A 111 -23.14 21.62 9.24
CA PRO A 111 -23.40 20.20 9.00
C PRO A 111 -22.52 19.67 7.86
N GLU A 112 -22.24 18.37 7.86
CA GLU A 112 -21.56 17.73 6.73
C GLU A 112 -22.43 17.81 5.46
N ASN A 113 -21.80 17.94 4.30
CA ASN A 113 -22.53 17.93 3.04
C ASN A 113 -23.20 16.57 2.85
N LYS A 114 -24.49 16.56 2.49
CA LYS A 114 -25.27 15.33 2.28
C LYS A 114 -24.65 14.40 1.25
N LEU A 115 -24.02 14.93 0.20
CA LEU A 115 -23.35 14.13 -0.83
C LEU A 115 -22.17 13.33 -0.26
N ALA A 116 -21.39 13.94 0.65
CA ALA A 116 -20.32 13.23 1.35
C ALA A 116 -20.87 12.16 2.30
N ALA A 117 -21.98 12.45 2.99
CA ALA A 117 -22.66 11.46 3.82
C ALA A 117 -23.19 10.28 2.97
N ASP A 118 -23.77 10.55 1.80
CA ASP A 118 -24.28 9.52 0.89
C ASP A 118 -23.15 8.67 0.26
N ALA A 119 -21.99 9.27 -0.01
CA ALA A 119 -20.82 8.57 -0.54
C ALA A 119 -20.24 7.52 0.41
N ARG A 120 -20.60 7.57 1.70
CA ARG A 120 -20.20 6.57 2.72
C ARG A 120 -20.94 5.24 2.60
N HIS A 121 -21.96 5.13 1.74
CA HIS A 121 -22.66 3.85 1.58
C HIS A 121 -21.82 2.86 0.78
N SER A 122 -21.76 1.60 1.21
CA SER A 122 -20.93 0.56 0.59
C SER A 122 -21.14 0.41 -0.92
N ASN A 123 -22.41 0.50 -1.35
CA ASN A 123 -22.80 0.31 -2.75
C ASN A 123 -22.71 1.60 -3.58
N TRP A 124 -22.31 2.73 -2.99
CA TRP A 124 -22.21 4.01 -3.70
C TRP A 124 -21.27 3.91 -4.90
N ILE A 125 -20.18 3.14 -4.77
CA ILE A 125 -19.18 2.98 -5.82
C ILE A 125 -19.73 2.35 -7.10
N LEU A 126 -20.81 1.57 -7.03
CA LEU A 126 -21.46 0.98 -8.20
C LEU A 126 -22.09 2.04 -9.11
N SER A 127 -22.20 3.29 -8.65
CA SER A 127 -22.61 4.41 -9.47
C SER A 127 -21.45 5.03 -10.26
N ALA A 128 -20.19 4.71 -9.98
CA ALA A 128 -19.07 5.31 -10.68
C ALA A 128 -19.04 4.84 -12.15
N SER A 129 -18.92 5.80 -13.07
CA SER A 129 -18.85 5.55 -14.51
C SER A 129 -17.47 5.11 -14.99
N VAL A 130 -16.43 5.40 -14.21
CA VAL A 130 -15.03 5.04 -14.43
C VAL A 130 -14.38 4.74 -13.07
N ALA A 131 -13.36 3.90 -13.04
CA ALA A 131 -12.63 3.60 -11.82
C ALA A 131 -11.83 4.83 -11.35
N PRO A 132 -12.01 5.29 -10.09
CA PRO A 132 -11.22 6.38 -9.54
C PRO A 132 -9.80 5.91 -9.23
N LEU A 133 -8.81 6.57 -9.84
CA LEU A 133 -7.40 6.26 -9.66
C LEU A 133 -6.76 7.17 -8.60
N LEU A 134 -5.68 6.69 -8.00
CA LEU A 134 -4.89 7.45 -7.03
C LEU A 134 -3.93 8.41 -7.72
N HIS A 135 -3.80 9.63 -7.20
CA HIS A 135 -2.84 10.63 -7.68
C HIS A 135 -1.58 10.59 -6.82
N ASN A 136 -0.40 10.65 -7.46
CA ASN A 136 0.90 10.70 -6.79
C ASN A 136 1.08 9.64 -5.68
N SER A 137 0.51 8.44 -5.88
CA SER A 137 0.65 7.35 -4.91
C SER A 137 2.15 7.01 -4.72
N PRO A 138 2.65 6.88 -3.48
CA PRO A 138 4.01 6.42 -3.22
C PRO A 138 4.33 5.07 -3.86
N SER A 139 3.32 4.25 -4.19
CA SER A 139 3.48 2.98 -4.93
C SER A 139 4.19 3.14 -6.28
N LEU A 140 4.20 4.35 -6.84
CA LEU A 140 4.98 4.68 -8.04
C LEU A 140 6.48 4.37 -7.89
N TYR A 141 7.04 4.43 -6.68
CA TYR A 141 8.44 4.08 -6.42
C TYR A 141 8.78 2.66 -6.89
N TYR A 142 7.88 1.70 -6.66
CA TYR A 142 8.09 0.30 -7.02
C TYR A 142 7.49 -0.08 -8.38
N LEU A 143 6.44 0.61 -8.82
CA LEU A 143 5.57 0.11 -9.90
C LEU A 143 5.72 0.83 -11.24
N ARG A 144 6.25 2.06 -11.25
CA ARG A 144 6.25 2.92 -12.44
C ARG A 144 6.91 2.28 -13.66
N ASP A 145 8.03 1.60 -13.46
CA ASP A 145 8.85 1.10 -14.57
C ASP A 145 8.50 -0.35 -14.97
N HIS A 146 7.55 -0.97 -14.27
CA HIS A 146 7.24 -2.39 -14.41
C HIS A 146 5.77 -2.68 -14.74
N TYR A 147 4.86 -1.74 -14.46
CA TYR A 147 3.41 -1.92 -14.60
C TYR A 147 2.72 -0.75 -15.31
N TYR A 148 1.64 -1.04 -16.02
CA TYR A 148 0.70 0.00 -16.44
C TYR A 148 -0.03 0.55 -15.20
N LEU A 149 -0.05 1.87 -15.07
CA LEU A 149 -0.41 2.53 -13.80
C LEU A 149 -1.90 2.40 -13.48
N ASP A 150 -2.75 2.39 -14.51
CA ASP A 150 -4.19 2.19 -14.38
C ASP A 150 -4.55 0.78 -13.89
N GLU A 151 -3.80 -0.25 -14.30
CA GLU A 151 -4.00 -1.63 -13.84
C GLU A 151 -3.68 -1.81 -12.35
N VAL A 152 -2.83 -0.96 -11.79
CA VAL A 152 -2.45 -0.97 -10.36
C VAL A 152 -3.15 0.13 -9.54
N GLY A 153 -4.15 0.81 -10.12
CA GLY A 153 -5.01 1.78 -9.44
C GLY A 153 -4.42 3.18 -9.27
N VAL A 154 -3.45 3.57 -10.11
CA VAL A 154 -2.76 4.87 -10.06
C VAL A 154 -2.98 5.64 -11.36
N SER A 155 -3.17 6.96 -11.27
CA SER A 155 -3.34 7.81 -12.44
C SER A 155 -2.05 7.91 -13.25
N PRO A 156 -2.08 7.57 -14.55
CA PRO A 156 -0.94 7.76 -15.45
C PRO A 156 -0.57 9.24 -15.65
N ALA A 157 -1.55 10.13 -15.61
CA ALA A 157 -1.37 11.54 -15.89
C ALA A 157 -0.91 12.35 -14.67
N VAL A 158 -1.10 11.80 -13.46
CA VAL A 158 -0.72 12.43 -12.20
C VAL A 158 0.23 11.50 -11.42
N ALA A 159 1.38 11.23 -12.05
CA ALA A 159 2.42 10.35 -11.54
C ALA A 159 3.74 11.11 -11.30
N ASN A 160 3.70 12.22 -10.56
CA ASN A 160 4.85 13.13 -10.35
C ASN A 160 5.70 12.74 -9.13
N TYR A 161 5.96 11.46 -8.93
CA TYR A 161 6.84 10.99 -7.85
C TYR A 161 8.31 11.07 -8.26
N THR A 162 9.13 11.87 -7.58
CA THR A 162 10.59 11.92 -7.80
C THR A 162 11.26 10.71 -7.14
N CYS A 163 11.85 9.82 -7.93
CA CYS A 163 12.46 8.56 -7.45
C CYS A 163 13.92 8.75 -6.97
N GLU A 164 14.31 9.97 -6.58
CA GLU A 164 15.71 10.29 -6.25
C GLU A 164 16.07 9.98 -4.79
N GLU A 165 15.08 9.76 -3.93
CA GLU A 165 15.32 9.45 -2.52
C GLU A 165 15.59 7.96 -2.31
N LYS A 166 16.80 7.65 -1.82
CA LYS A 166 17.16 6.30 -1.40
C LYS A 166 16.38 5.93 -0.13
N LEU A 167 15.42 5.03 -0.25
CA LEU A 167 14.64 4.56 0.89
C LEU A 167 15.52 3.77 1.89
N PRO A 168 15.28 3.93 3.21
CA PRO A 168 15.99 3.18 4.26
C PRO A 168 15.94 1.66 4.08
N SER A 169 14.85 1.16 3.51
CA SER A 169 14.53 -0.26 3.36
C SER A 169 14.92 -0.87 2.01
N SER A 170 15.42 -0.05 1.07
CA SER A 170 15.69 -0.45 -0.32
C SER A 170 16.64 -1.65 -0.46
N SER A 171 17.47 -1.93 0.55
CA SER A 171 18.42 -3.05 0.57
C SER A 171 17.81 -4.39 1.01
N PHE A 172 16.59 -4.41 1.54
CA PHE A 172 15.97 -5.64 2.07
C PHE A 172 14.45 -5.74 1.86
N MET A 173 13.77 -4.73 1.32
CA MET A 173 12.34 -4.75 1.03
C MET A 173 12.05 -4.54 -0.46
N ALA A 174 11.27 -5.44 -1.04
CA ALA A 174 10.77 -5.43 -2.42
C ALA A 174 9.38 -6.10 -2.45
N PRO A 175 8.31 -5.41 -2.06
CA PRO A 175 7.03 -6.04 -1.72
C PRO A 175 6.22 -6.55 -2.91
N PHE A 176 6.51 -6.08 -4.12
CA PHE A 176 5.75 -6.42 -5.31
C PHE A 176 6.52 -7.41 -6.16
N HIS A 177 5.80 -8.39 -6.68
CA HIS A 177 6.35 -9.26 -7.70
C HIS A 177 6.68 -8.42 -8.94
N ILE A 178 7.89 -8.54 -9.45
CA ILE A 178 8.29 -8.02 -10.76
C ILE A 178 8.49 -9.24 -11.65
N PRO A 179 7.99 -9.26 -12.90
CA PRO A 179 7.82 -10.48 -13.72
C PRO A 179 9.06 -11.34 -14.01
N GLU A 180 10.26 -10.97 -13.54
CA GLU A 180 11.52 -11.62 -13.90
C GLU A 180 11.91 -12.75 -12.94
N GLU A 181 11.58 -12.66 -11.64
CA GLU A 181 11.93 -13.72 -10.67
C GLU A 181 10.88 -13.92 -9.55
N PRO A 182 10.56 -15.18 -9.20
CA PRO A 182 9.69 -15.47 -8.06
C PRO A 182 10.45 -15.20 -6.76
N MET A 183 9.88 -14.35 -5.91
CA MET A 183 10.44 -13.98 -4.61
C MET A 183 9.40 -14.20 -3.50
N ALA A 184 9.86 -14.72 -2.37
CA ALA A 184 9.00 -14.94 -1.21
C ALA A 184 8.46 -13.61 -0.67
N PHE A 185 7.29 -13.68 -0.03
CA PHE A 185 6.61 -12.53 0.61
C PHE A 185 6.37 -11.34 -0.33
N CYS A 186 6.22 -11.61 -1.64
CA CYS A 186 5.77 -10.66 -2.63
C CYS A 186 4.28 -10.84 -2.91
N VAL A 187 3.62 -9.75 -3.26
CA VAL A 187 2.25 -9.76 -3.81
C VAL A 187 2.26 -9.24 -5.23
N ARG A 188 1.35 -9.72 -6.08
CA ARG A 188 1.17 -9.11 -7.40
C ARG A 188 0.43 -7.77 -7.25
N PRO A 189 0.92 -6.66 -7.81
CA PRO A 189 0.26 -5.35 -7.64
C PRO A 189 -1.04 -5.22 -8.44
N ASP A 190 -1.22 -6.04 -9.45
CA ASP A 190 -2.31 -6.04 -10.44
C ASP A 190 -3.35 -7.16 -10.22
N VAL A 191 -3.14 -8.04 -9.23
CA VAL A 191 -4.06 -9.16 -8.95
C VAL A 191 -4.31 -9.32 -7.46
N MET A 192 -5.57 -9.59 -7.09
CA MET A 192 -5.93 -9.94 -5.73
C MET A 192 -5.50 -11.38 -5.39
N GLU A 193 -4.90 -11.55 -4.23
CA GLU A 193 -4.56 -12.87 -3.68
C GLU A 193 -5.83 -13.62 -3.24
N HIS A 194 -5.72 -14.95 -3.13
CA HIS A 194 -6.86 -15.82 -2.79
C HIS A 194 -7.57 -15.42 -1.48
N ASP A 195 -6.78 -15.10 -0.45
CA ASP A 195 -7.32 -14.67 0.85
C ASP A 195 -7.96 -13.27 0.79
N GLU A 196 -7.49 -12.41 -0.12
CA GLU A 196 -8.09 -11.11 -0.37
C GLU A 196 -9.45 -11.27 -1.04
N LEU A 197 -9.56 -12.14 -2.04
CA LEU A 197 -10.84 -12.45 -2.72
C LEU A 197 -11.87 -13.05 -1.75
N LYS A 198 -11.44 -13.92 -0.83
CA LYS A 198 -12.32 -14.45 0.22
C LYS A 198 -12.80 -13.37 1.18
N ARG A 199 -11.92 -12.43 1.55
CA ARG A 199 -12.24 -11.37 2.51
C ARG A 199 -13.09 -10.27 1.88
N PHE A 200 -12.81 -9.93 0.63
CA PHE A 200 -13.42 -8.82 -0.09
C PHE A 200 -13.98 -9.28 -1.45
N PRO A 201 -14.98 -10.19 -1.45
CA PRO A 201 -15.54 -10.74 -2.68
C PRO A 201 -16.18 -9.67 -3.57
N GLN A 202 -16.59 -8.52 -3.01
CA GLN A 202 -17.17 -7.42 -3.77
C GLN A 202 -16.23 -6.81 -4.82
N TYR A 203 -14.91 -7.05 -4.72
CA TYR A 203 -13.92 -6.53 -5.68
C TYR A 203 -13.51 -7.53 -6.74
N SER A 204 -14.07 -8.75 -6.73
CA SER A 204 -13.64 -9.80 -7.68
C SER A 204 -13.89 -9.42 -9.14
N ALA A 205 -14.94 -8.63 -9.41
CA ALA A 205 -15.28 -8.17 -10.75
C ALA A 205 -14.46 -6.95 -11.18
N GLU A 206 -14.23 -6.00 -10.27
CA GLU A 206 -13.51 -4.75 -10.53
C GLU A 206 -12.50 -4.49 -9.40
N PRO A 207 -11.29 -5.10 -9.47
CA PRO A 207 -10.32 -5.06 -8.38
C PRO A 207 -9.50 -3.78 -8.32
N ILE A 208 -9.51 -2.96 -9.38
CA ILE A 208 -8.59 -1.81 -9.56
C ILE A 208 -8.55 -0.89 -8.34
N ILE A 209 -9.72 -0.56 -7.78
CA ILE A 209 -9.79 0.35 -6.62
C ILE A 209 -9.21 -0.32 -5.37
N TYR A 210 -9.51 -1.61 -5.14
CA TYR A 210 -8.92 -2.37 -4.05
C TYR A 210 -7.40 -2.44 -4.18
N LEU A 211 -6.90 -2.75 -5.37
CA LEU A 211 -5.48 -2.87 -5.65
C LEU A 211 -4.75 -1.55 -5.40
N GLY A 212 -5.27 -0.42 -5.89
CA GLY A 212 -4.69 0.90 -5.60
C GLY A 212 -4.57 1.17 -4.08
N LEU A 213 -5.63 0.91 -3.32
CA LEU A 213 -5.63 1.09 -1.86
C LEU A 213 -4.69 0.10 -1.14
N ARG A 214 -4.68 -1.16 -1.56
CA ARG A 214 -3.81 -2.19 -0.98
C ARG A 214 -2.33 -1.90 -1.26
N ASN A 215 -2.01 -1.54 -2.50
CA ASN A 215 -0.66 -1.19 -2.93
C ASN A 215 -0.16 0.02 -2.17
N LEU A 216 -1.00 1.05 -1.97
CA LEU A 216 -0.68 2.21 -1.15
C LEU A 216 -0.23 1.80 0.27
N VAL A 217 -1.02 0.98 0.97
CA VAL A 217 -0.71 0.57 2.36
C VAL A 217 0.58 -0.25 2.41
N ILE A 218 0.73 -1.22 1.51
CA ILE A 218 1.94 -2.06 1.45
C ILE A 218 3.17 -1.20 1.16
N THR A 219 3.09 -0.27 0.21
CA THR A 219 4.20 0.61 -0.11
C THR A 219 4.62 1.44 1.09
N LEU A 220 3.69 2.11 1.77
CA LEU A 220 4.02 2.97 2.91
C LEU A 220 4.73 2.19 4.03
N TRP A 221 4.28 0.96 4.31
CA TRP A 221 4.96 0.08 5.28
C TRP A 221 6.38 -0.28 4.82
N ASN A 222 6.51 -0.66 3.55
CA ASN A 222 7.79 -1.10 3.00
C ASN A 222 8.81 0.04 2.89
N MET A 223 8.37 1.29 2.71
CA MET A 223 9.25 2.46 2.68
C MET A 223 9.89 2.75 4.05
N ASN A 224 9.13 2.57 5.14
CA ASN A 224 9.62 2.81 6.50
C ASN A 224 9.13 1.72 7.49
N PRO A 225 9.75 0.53 7.49
CA PRO A 225 9.35 -0.56 8.39
C PRO A 225 9.85 -0.38 9.84
N PHE A 226 10.37 0.80 10.20
CA PHE A 226 10.92 1.08 11.53
C PHE A 226 9.88 1.69 12.48
N GLU A 227 8.80 2.23 11.93
CA GLU A 227 7.72 2.87 12.68
C GLU A 227 6.41 2.14 12.47
N TYR A 228 5.50 2.24 13.44
CA TYR A 228 4.16 1.70 13.28
C TYR A 228 3.38 2.51 12.24
N LEU A 229 3.03 1.87 11.12
CA LEU A 229 2.20 2.47 10.08
C LEU A 229 0.78 2.66 10.61
N THR A 230 0.38 3.91 10.81
CA THR A 230 -0.96 4.27 11.28
C THR A 230 -1.94 4.39 10.13
N PHE A 231 -3.23 4.15 10.41
CA PHE A 231 -4.29 4.40 9.42
C PHE A 231 -4.30 5.85 8.92
N ASP A 232 -4.09 6.82 9.81
CA ASP A 232 -4.08 8.23 9.42
C ASP A 232 -2.93 8.56 8.47
N HIS A 233 -1.76 7.92 8.63
CA HIS A 233 -0.67 8.06 7.67
C HIS A 233 -1.08 7.55 6.28
N CYS A 234 -1.74 6.39 6.18
CA CYS A 234 -2.28 5.90 4.90
C CYS A 234 -3.36 6.83 4.33
N LYS A 235 -4.29 7.31 5.17
CA LYS A 235 -5.37 8.21 4.77
C LYS A 235 -4.85 9.54 4.21
N ASN A 236 -3.75 10.06 4.75
CA ASN A 236 -3.15 11.30 4.26
C ASN A 236 -2.55 11.14 2.85
N HIS A 237 -2.08 9.94 2.50
CA HIS A 237 -1.56 9.62 1.17
C HIS A 237 -2.65 9.13 0.19
N LEU A 238 -3.90 9.00 0.64
CA LEU A 238 -5.05 8.74 -0.21
C LEU A 238 -5.47 10.03 -0.92
N ILE A 239 -4.91 10.27 -2.10
CA ILE A 239 -5.25 11.42 -2.95
C ILE A 239 -6.01 10.91 -4.17
N SER A 240 -7.27 11.32 -4.28
CA SER A 240 -8.13 11.06 -5.44
C SER A 240 -9.19 12.16 -5.49
N ARG A 241 -9.60 12.56 -6.69
CA ARG A 241 -10.63 13.60 -6.86
C ARG A 241 -12.03 13.00 -6.75
N GLY A 242 -12.98 13.84 -6.35
CA GLY A 242 -14.39 13.51 -6.28
C GLY A 242 -14.81 12.84 -4.98
N LEU A 243 -16.12 12.59 -4.89
CA LEU A 243 -16.75 11.94 -3.73
C LEU A 243 -16.22 10.53 -3.48
N CYS A 244 -15.63 9.88 -4.48
CA CYS A 244 -15.04 8.56 -4.34
C CYS A 244 -13.94 8.50 -3.27
N ARG A 245 -13.24 9.61 -3.00
CA ARG A 245 -12.26 9.67 -1.91
C ARG A 245 -12.89 9.42 -0.53
N VAL A 246 -14.13 9.89 -0.33
CA VAL A 246 -14.89 9.65 0.91
C VAL A 246 -15.14 8.16 1.10
N TRP A 247 -15.61 7.49 0.05
CA TRP A 247 -15.83 6.04 0.03
C TRP A 247 -14.52 5.26 0.19
N GLN A 248 -13.49 5.62 -0.59
CA GLN A 248 -12.16 4.99 -0.54
C GLN A 248 -11.54 5.08 0.85
N THR A 249 -11.77 6.17 1.60
CA THR A 249 -11.28 6.31 2.98
C THR A 249 -11.85 5.23 3.91
N GLN A 250 -13.11 4.82 3.69
CA GLN A 250 -13.73 3.76 4.49
C GLN A 250 -13.22 2.38 4.11
N GLU A 251 -13.08 2.12 2.81
CA GLU A 251 -12.55 0.84 2.34
C GLU A 251 -11.07 0.68 2.69
N LEU A 252 -10.29 1.77 2.59
CA LEU A 252 -8.90 1.82 3.05
C LEU A 252 -8.78 1.38 4.51
N ARG A 253 -9.73 1.75 5.38
CA ARG A 253 -9.71 1.32 6.79
C ARG A 253 -9.86 -0.20 6.90
N LYS A 254 -10.80 -0.80 6.17
CA LYS A 254 -11.02 -2.25 6.19
C LYS A 254 -9.82 -3.01 5.63
N ILE A 255 -9.22 -2.49 4.55
CA ILE A 255 -8.02 -3.05 3.92
C ILE A 255 -6.83 -2.95 4.87
N TYR A 256 -6.60 -1.78 5.46
CA TYR A 256 -5.55 -1.57 6.46
C TYR A 256 -5.70 -2.52 7.66
N GLU A 257 -6.90 -2.66 8.22
CA GLU A 257 -7.16 -3.60 9.33
C GLU A 257 -6.89 -5.05 8.91
N TYR A 258 -7.30 -5.44 7.70
CA TYR A 258 -7.03 -6.77 7.15
C TYR A 258 -5.52 -7.03 7.01
N LEU A 259 -4.76 -6.09 6.44
CA LEU A 259 -3.32 -6.24 6.23
C LEU A 259 -2.55 -6.30 7.57
N ASN A 260 -3.03 -5.58 8.59
CA ASN A 260 -2.52 -5.71 9.96
C ASN A 260 -2.76 -7.12 10.52
N VAL A 261 -4.01 -7.60 10.48
CA VAL A 261 -4.36 -8.93 11.01
C VAL A 261 -3.63 -10.05 10.27
N LYS A 262 -3.43 -9.91 8.96
CA LYS A 262 -2.64 -10.84 8.14
C LYS A 262 -1.13 -10.72 8.34
N CYS A 263 -0.66 -9.78 9.15
CA CYS A 263 0.77 -9.53 9.38
C CYS A 263 1.53 -9.25 8.07
N ILE A 264 0.91 -8.51 7.14
CA ILE A 264 1.57 -8.01 5.93
C ILE A 264 2.28 -6.68 6.22
N VAL A 265 1.70 -5.88 7.10
CA VAL A 265 2.26 -4.62 7.61
C VAL A 265 2.38 -4.68 9.13
N ASN A 266 3.15 -3.75 9.71
CA ASN A 266 3.32 -3.61 11.15
C ASN A 266 3.88 -4.87 11.84
N ILE A 267 4.86 -5.51 11.20
CA ILE A 267 5.53 -6.71 11.70
C ILE A 267 6.88 -6.42 12.33
N GLY A 268 7.42 -7.42 13.02
CA GLY A 268 8.74 -7.36 13.64
C GLY A 268 8.73 -6.70 15.02
N LEU A 269 9.81 -6.01 15.36
CA LEU A 269 10.16 -5.48 16.68
C LEU A 269 9.68 -4.03 16.94
N LEU A 270 8.60 -3.60 16.29
CA LEU A 270 8.00 -2.28 16.48
C LEU A 270 7.57 -1.97 17.92
N THR A 271 7.76 -0.73 18.36
CA THR A 271 7.18 -0.25 19.62
C THR A 271 5.67 -0.07 19.45
N ILE A 272 4.89 -0.77 20.27
CA ILE A 272 3.42 -0.65 20.28
C ILE A 272 3.06 0.43 21.32
N HIS A 273 2.73 1.62 20.85
CA HIS A 273 2.35 2.74 21.73
C HIS A 273 0.91 2.55 22.22
N ALA A 274 0.80 1.95 23.41
CA ALA A 274 -0.44 1.53 24.07
C ALA A 274 -1.26 0.53 23.21
N PRO A 275 -2.14 -0.28 23.80
CA PRO A 275 -3.08 -1.04 23.00
C PRO A 275 -3.86 0.00 22.19
N LEU A 276 -3.83 -0.10 20.85
CA LEU A 276 -4.87 0.53 20.05
C LEU A 276 -6.18 0.15 20.74
N GLU A 277 -6.90 1.12 21.29
CA GLU A 277 -8.20 0.91 21.91
C GLU A 277 -9.17 0.49 20.80
N SER A 278 -8.98 -0.73 20.28
CA SER A 278 -9.90 -1.35 19.38
C SER A 278 -11.07 -1.77 20.24
N ARG A 279 -12.20 -1.12 19.97
CA ARG A 279 -13.55 -1.37 20.50
C ARG A 279 -14.06 -2.77 20.13
N ALA A 280 -13.24 -3.81 20.19
CA ALA A 280 -13.67 -5.19 20.05
C ALA A 280 -14.30 -5.64 21.37
N LYS A 281 -15.64 -5.64 21.40
CA LYS A 281 -16.46 -6.33 22.40
C LYS A 281 -16.15 -7.83 22.38
N ARG A 282 -15.07 -8.21 23.09
CA ARG A 282 -14.67 -9.52 23.63
C ARG A 282 -13.15 -9.54 23.65
N ALA A 283 -12.57 -9.06 24.75
CA ALA A 283 -11.17 -9.35 25.05
C ALA A 283 -11.04 -10.86 25.25
N SER A 284 -10.70 -11.58 24.18
CA SER A 284 -10.42 -13.01 24.25
C SER A 284 -9.11 -13.18 25.00
N ASN A 285 -9.09 -14.00 26.04
CA ASN A 285 -7.86 -14.42 26.68
C ASN A 285 -7.28 -15.57 25.85
N VAL A 286 -6.06 -15.43 25.34
CA VAL A 286 -5.39 -16.46 24.53
C VAL A 286 -4.24 -17.06 25.32
N LEU A 287 -4.25 -18.39 25.45
CA LEU A 287 -3.14 -19.16 25.99
C LEU A 287 -2.30 -19.70 24.83
N ILE A 288 -0.99 -19.42 24.86
CA ILE A 288 -0.02 -19.93 23.88
C ILE A 288 0.90 -20.93 24.57
N ILE A 289 1.06 -22.11 23.97
CA ILE A 289 1.93 -23.18 24.47
C ILE A 289 3.22 -23.16 23.63
N GLY A 290 4.35 -22.88 24.28
CA GLY A 290 5.69 -22.77 23.71
C GLY A 290 6.15 -21.32 23.50
N ALA A 291 7.32 -20.98 24.04
CA ALA A 291 8.07 -19.73 23.87
C ALA A 291 9.15 -19.83 22.78
N GLY A 292 8.95 -20.68 21.77
CA GLY A 292 9.76 -20.65 20.55
C GLY A 292 9.43 -19.44 19.67
N ILE A 293 10.14 -19.25 18.56
CA ILE A 293 9.92 -18.12 17.64
C ILE A 293 8.46 -18.00 17.16
N SER A 294 7.78 -19.13 16.90
CA SER A 294 6.37 -19.13 16.49
C SER A 294 5.44 -18.61 17.58
N GLY A 295 5.58 -19.12 18.81
CA GLY A 295 4.76 -18.72 19.95
C GLY A 295 5.01 -17.27 20.37
N LEU A 296 6.29 -16.84 20.37
CA LEU A 296 6.66 -15.45 20.64
C LEU A 296 6.14 -14.49 19.55
N ALA A 297 6.22 -14.86 18.27
CA ALA A 297 5.67 -14.06 17.18
C ALA A 297 4.15 -13.92 17.30
N ALA A 298 3.43 -15.02 17.54
CA ALA A 298 1.98 -14.98 17.74
C ALA A 298 1.59 -14.16 18.97
N ALA A 299 2.30 -14.34 20.10
CA ALA A 299 2.07 -13.58 21.32
C ALA A 299 2.24 -12.09 21.09
N ARG A 300 3.30 -11.71 20.37
CA ARG A 300 3.61 -10.32 20.05
C ARG A 300 2.53 -9.68 19.18
N GLN A 301 2.08 -10.37 18.13
CA GLN A 301 1.02 -9.88 17.25
C GLN A 301 -0.34 -9.82 17.94
N LEU A 302 -0.74 -10.85 18.68
CA LEU A 302 -2.00 -10.82 19.43
C LEU A 302 -2.02 -9.70 20.47
N ARG A 303 -0.89 -9.45 21.16
CA ARG A 303 -0.76 -8.31 22.06
C ARG A 303 -0.85 -6.97 21.34
N SER A 304 -0.30 -6.83 20.13
CA SER A 304 -0.41 -5.60 19.33
C SER A 304 -1.86 -5.30 18.96
N PHE A 305 -2.69 -6.33 18.80
CA PHE A 305 -4.14 -6.20 18.58
C PHE A 305 -4.96 -5.99 19.86
N GLY A 306 -4.32 -5.84 21.04
CA GLY A 306 -5.00 -5.62 22.32
C GLY A 306 -5.53 -6.90 22.98
N THR A 307 -5.11 -8.09 22.53
CA THR A 307 -5.50 -9.37 23.12
C THR A 307 -4.71 -9.65 24.40
N LYS A 308 -5.36 -10.14 25.45
CA LYS A 308 -4.65 -10.62 26.65
C LYS A 308 -4.05 -12.00 26.34
N VAL A 309 -2.72 -12.08 26.37
CA VAL A 309 -1.98 -13.30 26.05
C VAL A 309 -1.27 -13.82 27.30
N THR A 310 -1.42 -15.10 27.58
CA THR A 310 -0.59 -15.86 28.52
C THR A 310 0.22 -16.87 27.73
N LEU A 311 1.53 -16.94 27.98
CA LEU A 311 2.44 -17.86 27.31
C LEU A 311 3.01 -18.85 28.32
N LEU A 312 2.93 -20.14 28.02
CA LEU A 312 3.49 -21.22 28.83
C LEU A 312 4.63 -21.89 28.07
N GLU A 313 5.81 -21.93 28.68
CA GLU A 313 6.98 -22.65 28.16
C GLU A 313 7.31 -23.81 29.08
N ALA A 314 7.74 -24.94 28.50
CA ALA A 314 8.09 -26.13 29.25
C ALA A 314 9.49 -26.03 29.87
N LYS A 315 10.41 -25.35 29.17
CA LYS A 315 11.77 -25.06 29.67
C LYS A 315 11.78 -23.85 30.61
N ASP A 316 12.89 -23.68 31.32
CA ASP A 316 13.19 -22.52 32.16
C ASP A 316 13.64 -21.28 31.36
N HIS A 317 13.80 -21.41 30.04
CA HIS A 317 14.20 -20.33 29.15
C HIS A 317 13.36 -20.29 27.87
N PRO A 318 13.15 -19.10 27.25
CA PRO A 318 12.49 -18.98 25.96
C PRO A 318 13.44 -19.32 24.79
N GLY A 319 12.93 -19.26 23.55
CA GLY A 319 13.71 -19.45 22.31
C GLY A 319 13.53 -20.84 21.69
N GLY A 320 13.23 -21.86 22.50
CA GLY A 320 12.94 -23.21 22.02
C GLY A 320 14.15 -23.87 21.35
N ARG A 321 14.18 -23.85 20.01
CA ARG A 321 15.29 -24.35 19.18
C ARG A 321 16.29 -23.26 18.78
N MET A 322 16.01 -22.00 19.10
CA MET A 322 16.95 -20.89 18.96
C MET A 322 17.61 -20.69 20.31
N GLN A 323 18.86 -21.12 20.42
CA GLN A 323 19.64 -21.05 21.64
C GLN A 323 21.08 -20.70 21.26
N ASP A 324 21.60 -19.65 21.88
CA ASP A 324 22.96 -19.18 21.67
C ASP A 324 23.78 -19.46 22.92
N ASP A 325 24.99 -19.99 22.74
CA ASP A 325 26.02 -20.05 23.76
C ASP A 325 26.87 -18.77 23.70
N LEU A 326 27.01 -18.11 24.85
CA LEU A 326 27.78 -16.88 25.02
C LEU A 326 29.10 -17.11 25.77
N SER A 327 29.42 -18.36 26.14
CA SER A 327 30.57 -18.72 26.98
C SER A 327 31.93 -18.31 26.41
N LEU A 328 32.03 -18.17 25.08
CA LEU A 328 33.25 -17.81 24.36
C LEU A 328 33.41 -16.29 24.13
N GLY A 329 32.53 -15.46 24.70
CA GLY A 329 32.53 -14.00 24.48
C GLY A 329 32.00 -13.57 23.10
N ILE A 330 31.61 -14.53 22.27
CA ILE A 330 30.88 -14.34 21.01
C ILE A 330 29.64 -15.26 21.01
N PRO A 331 28.50 -14.83 20.43
CA PRO A 331 27.32 -15.67 20.33
C PRO A 331 27.50 -16.78 19.29
N VAL A 332 27.48 -18.02 19.76
CA VAL A 332 27.51 -19.23 18.91
C VAL A 332 26.16 -19.91 19.01
N GLY A 333 25.43 -19.99 17.90
CA GLY A 333 24.13 -20.64 17.87
C GLY A 333 24.28 -22.15 18.03
N CYS A 334 23.75 -22.70 19.13
CA CYS A 334 23.54 -24.13 19.29
C CYS A 334 22.33 -24.65 18.47
N GLY A 335 21.59 -23.73 17.83
CA GLY A 335 20.44 -23.99 16.98
C GLY A 335 20.47 -23.17 15.70
N ALA A 336 19.37 -22.48 15.38
CA ALA A 336 19.30 -21.68 14.15
C ALA A 336 20.14 -20.39 14.24
N GLN A 337 21.10 -20.22 13.32
CA GLN A 337 21.95 -19.02 13.22
C GLN A 337 22.07 -18.47 11.78
N LEU A 338 21.53 -19.18 10.78
CA LEU A 338 21.59 -18.78 9.37
C LEU A 338 20.25 -18.24 8.88
N ILE A 339 20.31 -17.14 8.13
CA ILE A 339 19.15 -16.55 7.44
C ILE A 339 19.24 -16.92 5.96
N THR A 340 18.28 -17.70 5.48
CA THR A 340 18.19 -18.10 4.07
C THR A 340 17.28 -17.14 3.30
N GLY A 341 17.86 -16.36 2.39
CA GLY A 341 17.15 -15.32 1.63
C GLY A 341 16.98 -14.04 2.46
N MET A 342 17.41 -12.91 1.90
CA MET A 342 17.42 -11.63 2.61
C MET A 342 16.21 -10.76 2.30
N MET A 343 15.84 -10.69 1.03
CA MET A 343 14.76 -9.82 0.56
C MET A 343 13.41 -10.24 1.16
N ASN A 344 12.66 -9.27 1.68
CA ASN A 344 11.37 -9.40 2.35
C ASN A 344 11.35 -10.34 3.57
N ASN A 345 12.52 -10.79 4.05
CA ASN A 345 12.58 -11.76 5.13
C ASN A 345 12.24 -11.08 6.47
N PRO A 346 11.21 -11.53 7.22
CA PRO A 346 10.83 -10.93 8.50
C PRO A 346 11.97 -10.90 9.53
N ILE A 347 12.91 -11.85 9.48
CA ILE A 347 14.09 -11.85 10.36
C ILE A 347 15.01 -10.67 10.01
N VAL A 348 15.23 -10.41 8.72
CA VAL A 348 16.05 -9.27 8.27
C VAL A 348 15.39 -7.95 8.65
N VAL A 349 14.07 -7.83 8.50
CA VAL A 349 13.31 -6.68 9.00
C VAL A 349 13.58 -6.46 10.49
N MET A 350 13.50 -7.51 11.30
CA MET A 350 13.78 -7.44 12.74
C MET A 350 15.25 -7.09 13.06
N CYS A 351 16.21 -7.60 12.29
CA CYS A 351 17.62 -7.23 12.43
C CYS A 351 17.81 -5.73 12.20
N HIS A 352 17.21 -5.16 11.14
CA HIS A 352 17.27 -3.72 10.87
C HIS A 352 16.57 -2.91 11.96
N GLN A 353 15.37 -3.32 12.41
CA GLN A 353 14.64 -2.65 13.49
C GLN A 353 15.40 -2.65 14.83
N ALA A 354 16.13 -3.73 15.13
CA ALA A 354 16.94 -3.85 16.35
C ALA A 354 18.38 -3.34 16.19
N ASN A 355 18.75 -2.85 15.00
CA ASN A 355 20.13 -2.48 14.66
C ASN A 355 21.15 -3.62 14.93
N ILE A 356 20.76 -4.86 14.61
CA ILE A 356 21.59 -6.06 14.73
C ILE A 356 22.26 -6.32 13.37
N PRO A 357 23.60 -6.26 13.29
CA PRO A 357 24.31 -6.57 12.06
C PRO A 357 24.24 -8.07 11.75
N TYR A 358 24.20 -8.39 10.47
CA TYR A 358 24.34 -9.75 9.97
C TYR A 358 25.36 -9.75 8.82
N ARG A 359 26.01 -10.89 8.60
CA ARG A 359 27.06 -11.03 7.58
C ARG A 359 26.55 -11.90 6.42
N PRO A 360 26.56 -11.40 5.18
CA PRO A 360 26.28 -12.26 4.03
C PRO A 360 27.36 -13.33 3.92
N LEU A 361 26.95 -14.58 3.73
CA LEU A 361 27.88 -15.66 3.43
C LEU A 361 28.32 -15.53 1.97
N HIS A 362 29.63 -15.57 1.75
CA HIS A 362 30.20 -15.63 0.41
C HIS A 362 30.00 -17.04 -0.15
N ARG A 363 29.88 -17.14 -1.48
CA ARG A 363 29.74 -18.43 -2.18
C ARG A 363 31.02 -19.27 -2.16
N GLU A 364 32.15 -18.68 -1.78
CA GLU A 364 33.43 -19.37 -1.69
C GLU A 364 33.46 -20.32 -0.48
N CYS A 365 33.34 -21.61 -0.73
CA CYS A 365 33.54 -22.67 0.25
C CYS A 365 34.60 -23.65 -0.28
N ALA A 366 35.81 -23.58 0.28
CA ALA A 366 36.90 -24.48 -0.12
C ALA A 366 36.63 -25.91 0.39
N MET A 367 36.68 -26.89 -0.52
CA MET A 367 36.68 -28.31 -0.12
C MET A 367 38.10 -28.73 0.28
N MET A 368 38.23 -29.34 1.46
CA MET A 368 39.50 -29.83 1.99
C MET A 368 39.53 -31.35 2.01
N ASP A 369 40.67 -31.91 1.56
CA ASP A 369 40.94 -33.34 1.66
C ASP A 369 41.31 -33.71 3.10
N SER A 370 40.57 -34.65 3.69
CA SER A 370 40.76 -35.06 5.09
C SER A 370 42.07 -35.81 5.36
N ALA A 371 42.63 -36.51 4.38
CA ALA A 371 43.86 -37.28 4.53
C ALA A 371 45.10 -36.43 4.29
N LEU A 372 45.03 -35.51 3.32
CA LEU A 372 46.15 -34.68 2.89
C LEU A 372 46.19 -33.31 3.57
N GLY A 373 45.07 -32.86 4.16
CA GLY A 373 44.93 -31.52 4.72
C GLY A 373 45.09 -30.40 3.70
N LYS A 374 44.88 -30.69 2.41
CA LYS A 374 45.06 -29.75 1.30
C LYS A 374 43.73 -29.34 0.70
N VAL A 375 43.64 -28.08 0.26
CA VAL A 375 42.51 -27.58 -0.52
C VAL A 375 42.46 -28.30 -1.87
N MET A 376 41.29 -28.81 -2.22
CA MET A 376 41.06 -29.49 -3.50
C MET A 376 41.16 -28.52 -4.67
N ASN A 377 41.56 -29.03 -5.84
CA ASN A 377 41.62 -28.24 -7.06
C ASN A 377 40.21 -27.85 -7.53
N HIS A 378 39.97 -26.55 -7.76
CA HIS A 378 38.67 -26.02 -8.19
C HIS A 378 38.08 -26.73 -9.42
N LYS A 379 38.90 -27.21 -10.36
CA LYS A 379 38.41 -27.92 -11.55
C LYS A 379 37.81 -29.27 -11.18
N VAL A 380 38.41 -29.97 -10.21
CA VAL A 380 37.91 -31.24 -9.71
C VAL A 380 36.63 -31.01 -8.92
N CYS A 381 36.60 -29.98 -8.06
CA CYS A 381 35.40 -29.56 -7.35
C CYS A 381 34.23 -29.31 -8.31
N ALA A 382 34.43 -28.51 -9.35
CA ALA A 382 33.39 -28.16 -10.33
C ALA A 382 32.89 -29.34 -11.17
N VAL A 383 33.69 -30.41 -11.34
CA VAL A 383 33.23 -31.65 -11.98
C VAL A 383 32.35 -32.43 -11.01
N ILE A 384 32.76 -32.56 -9.75
CA ILE A 384 31.99 -33.26 -8.71
C ILE A 384 30.65 -32.57 -8.47
N GLU A 385 30.63 -31.24 -8.33
CA GLU A 385 29.41 -30.46 -8.13
C GLU A 385 28.41 -30.66 -9.29
N ARG A 386 28.91 -30.69 -10.53
CA ARG A 386 28.08 -31.01 -11.71
C ARG A 386 27.56 -32.45 -11.69
N CYS A 387 28.38 -33.43 -11.32
CA CYS A 387 27.94 -34.82 -11.19
C CYS A 387 26.89 -35.01 -10.07
N LEU A 388 26.95 -34.21 -9.01
CA LEU A 388 26.01 -34.26 -7.89
C LEU A 388 24.76 -33.38 -8.11
N GLY A 389 24.68 -32.61 -9.20
CA GLY A 389 23.55 -31.72 -9.48
C GLY A 389 23.46 -30.52 -8.54
N ILE A 390 24.58 -30.08 -7.98
CA ILE A 390 24.69 -28.96 -7.03
C ILE A 390 25.12 -27.65 -7.75
N ALA A 391 25.61 -27.77 -9.00
CA ALA A 391 26.13 -26.67 -9.82
C ALA A 391 25.08 -26.05 -10.74
#